data_AF-A0AAD7RWF8-F1
#
_entry.id   AF-A0AAD7RWF8-F1
#
_cell.length_a   1.000
_cell.length_b   1.000
_cell.length_c   1.000
_cell.angle_alpha   90.00
_cell.angle_beta   90.00
_cell.angle_gamma   90.00
#
_symmetry.space_group_name_H-M   'P 1'
#
loop_
_entity.id
_entity.type
_entity.pdbx_description
1 polymer ?
#
loop_
_entity_poly.entity_id
_entity_poly.type
_entity_poly.pdbx_seq_one_letter_code
_entity_poly.pdbx_strand_id
1 'polypeptide(L)'
;MQTMGLIHTLEQCLNRMQTVGLIHTLEQCLNRMQTEGLIHTLEQCLNRMQTVGLIHTLEQCLNRMQTVGLVHTLEQCLNRMQTVGLIHTLEQCLNRMQTVGLIHTLEQCLNRMQTVGLIHTLEQCLNRMQTVGLIHTLEQCLNRMQTVGLIHTLEQCLNRMQTVGLIHTLEQCLNRMQTVGLIHTLEQCLNRMQTMGLIHTLEQCLNRMQTVGLIHTLEQCLNRMQTVGLIHTLEQCLNRMQTVGLVHTLEQCLNSMQTVGLIHTLEQCLNRMQTVGLVHTLEQCLNSMQTVGLIHTLEQCLNRMQTVGLIHTLEQCLNRMQTVGLIHTLEQCLNRMQTVGLIHTLEQCLNRMQTVGLIHTLEQCLNRMQTVGLVHTLEQCLNSMQTVGLIHTLEQCLNRMQTVGLVHTLEQCLNRVQTVGLIHTLEQCLNRMQTVGLIHTLEQCLNRMQTVGLVHTLEQCLNSMQTVGLIHTLEQCLNRMQTVGLIHTLEQCLNRMQTVGLIHTLEQCLNRVQTVGLIHTLEQCLNRMQTVGLIHTLEQCLNRMQTTGLIHTLEQCLNRMQTVGLIHTLEQCLNRMQTVGLIHTLEQCLNSMQTVGLIHTLEQCLNRILLTPFQSILCVFYRSSNN
;
A
#
# COMPACT_ATOMS: atom_id res chain seq x y z
N MET A 1 -82.21 -38.08 -24.26
CA MET A 1 -83.31 -37.09 -24.36
C MET A 1 -82.78 -35.81 -24.97
N GLN A 2 -83.59 -35.16 -25.80
CA GLN A 2 -83.52 -33.73 -26.09
C GLN A 2 -84.74 -33.10 -25.41
N THR A 3 -84.54 -32.16 -24.49
CA THR A 3 -85.62 -31.48 -23.78
C THR A 3 -85.30 -29.98 -23.64
N MET A 4 -86.28 -29.14 -23.96
CA MET A 4 -86.29 -27.71 -23.62
C MET A 4 -87.30 -27.55 -22.49
N GLY A 5 -86.84 -27.28 -21.27
CA GLY A 5 -87.72 -27.24 -20.09
C GLY A 5 -87.00 -27.36 -18.75
N LEU A 6 -87.79 -27.23 -17.68
CA LEU A 6 -87.34 -27.26 -16.29
C LEU A 6 -87.38 -28.70 -15.76
N ILE A 7 -86.25 -29.25 -15.33
CA ILE A 7 -86.12 -30.60 -14.76
C ILE A 7 -85.93 -30.47 -13.25
N HIS A 8 -86.88 -30.99 -12.47
CA HIS A 8 -86.82 -30.91 -11.00
C HIS A 8 -85.86 -31.96 -10.41
N THR A 9 -86.08 -33.23 -10.73
CA THR A 9 -85.27 -34.37 -10.24
C THR A 9 -85.10 -35.39 -11.37
N LEU A 10 -83.93 -36.01 -11.47
CA LEU A 10 -83.69 -37.16 -12.35
C LEU A 10 -82.59 -38.04 -11.75
N GLU A 11 -82.90 -39.30 -11.43
CA GLU A 11 -81.93 -40.25 -10.85
C GLU A 11 -80.83 -40.60 -11.87
N GLN A 12 -81.16 -41.21 -13.01
CA GLN A 12 -80.15 -41.79 -13.90
C GLN A 12 -80.31 -41.49 -15.40
N CYS A 13 -79.20 -41.15 -16.07
CA CYS A 13 -79.11 -41.02 -17.52
C CYS A 13 -77.98 -41.87 -18.12
N LEU A 14 -78.35 -42.98 -18.76
CA LEU A 14 -77.42 -43.99 -19.27
C LEU A 14 -76.59 -43.55 -20.49
N ASN A 15 -77.18 -42.86 -21.48
CA ASN A 15 -76.58 -42.70 -22.82
C ASN A 15 -76.30 -41.26 -23.26
N ARG A 16 -77.33 -40.44 -23.48
CA ARG A 16 -77.15 -39.06 -23.94
C ARG A 16 -78.25 -38.12 -23.46
N MET A 17 -77.82 -37.06 -22.80
CA MET A 17 -78.63 -35.91 -22.41
C MET A 17 -78.19 -34.68 -23.21
N GLN A 18 -79.16 -33.98 -23.79
CA GLN A 18 -79.00 -32.64 -24.36
C GLN A 18 -80.14 -31.78 -23.84
N THR A 19 -79.86 -30.71 -23.10
CA THR A 19 -80.91 -29.86 -22.51
C THR A 19 -80.59 -28.38 -22.63
N VAL A 20 -81.64 -27.56 -22.67
CA VAL A 20 -81.57 -26.11 -22.50
C VAL A 20 -82.57 -25.74 -21.41
N GLY A 21 -82.10 -25.13 -20.31
CA GLY A 21 -82.95 -24.75 -19.17
C GLY A 21 -82.31 -24.97 -17.79
N LEU A 22 -83.19 -25.15 -16.79
CA LEU A 22 -82.83 -25.38 -15.39
C LEU A 22 -82.93 -26.88 -15.05
N ILE A 23 -81.87 -27.44 -14.49
CA ILE A 23 -81.85 -28.74 -13.81
C ILE A 23 -81.66 -28.45 -12.32
N HIS A 24 -82.59 -28.88 -11.47
CA HIS A 24 -82.46 -28.69 -10.03
C HIS A 24 -81.61 -29.82 -9.40
N THR A 25 -81.98 -31.10 -9.56
CA THR A 25 -81.10 -32.23 -9.19
C THR A 25 -80.95 -33.28 -10.30
N LEU A 26 -79.76 -33.88 -10.37
CA LEU A 26 -79.45 -35.05 -11.19
C LEU A 26 -78.40 -35.91 -10.48
N GLU A 27 -78.71 -37.16 -10.13
CA GLU A 27 -77.74 -38.01 -9.43
C GLU A 27 -76.65 -38.50 -10.41
N GLN A 28 -77.02 -39.23 -11.46
CA GLN A 28 -76.04 -39.92 -12.31
C GLN A 28 -76.20 -39.69 -13.81
N CYS A 29 -75.10 -39.30 -14.48
CA CYS A 29 -74.98 -39.34 -15.94
C CYS A 29 -73.77 -40.16 -16.40
N LEU A 30 -74.02 -41.31 -17.02
CA LEU A 30 -72.99 -42.27 -17.38
C LEU A 30 -72.17 -41.85 -18.61
N ASN A 31 -72.81 -41.54 -19.74
CA ASN A 31 -72.12 -41.44 -21.04
C ASN A 31 -71.88 -40.02 -21.56
N ARG A 32 -72.93 -39.21 -21.81
CA ARG A 32 -72.74 -37.86 -22.35
C ARG A 32 -73.84 -36.89 -21.94
N MET A 33 -73.43 -35.79 -21.32
CA MET A 33 -74.25 -34.63 -21.00
C MET A 33 -73.81 -33.43 -21.83
N GLN A 34 -74.77 -32.69 -22.38
CA GLN A 34 -74.57 -31.36 -22.95
C GLN A 34 -75.71 -30.46 -22.44
N THR A 35 -75.40 -29.36 -21.75
CA THR A 35 -76.42 -28.45 -21.20
C THR A 35 -76.11 -26.98 -21.51
N GLU A 36 -77.16 -26.20 -21.71
CA GLU A 36 -77.10 -24.73 -21.73
C GLU A 36 -78.10 -24.20 -20.68
N GLY A 37 -77.61 -23.54 -19.63
CA GLY A 37 -78.45 -23.05 -18.53
C GLY A 37 -77.86 -23.28 -17.14
N LEU A 38 -78.72 -23.61 -16.16
CA LEU A 38 -78.33 -23.73 -14.75
C LEU A 38 -78.52 -25.17 -14.24
N ILE A 39 -77.49 -25.72 -13.63
CA ILE A 39 -77.53 -26.98 -12.87
C ILE A 39 -77.34 -26.59 -11.40
N HIS A 40 -78.32 -26.91 -10.54
CA HIS A 40 -78.17 -26.64 -9.12
C HIS A 40 -77.35 -27.74 -8.43
N THR A 41 -77.69 -29.02 -8.57
CA THR A 41 -76.87 -30.15 -8.09
C THR A 41 -76.69 -31.22 -9.16
N LEU A 42 -75.49 -31.79 -9.20
CA LEU A 42 -75.17 -33.00 -9.97
C LEU A 42 -74.17 -33.85 -9.16
N GLU A 43 -74.54 -35.05 -8.75
CA GLU A 43 -73.62 -35.91 -7.98
C GLU A 43 -72.51 -36.45 -8.90
N GLN A 44 -72.87 -37.22 -9.93
CA GLN A 44 -71.89 -37.98 -10.72
C GLN A 44 -72.05 -37.85 -12.23
N CYS A 45 -70.94 -37.53 -12.91
CA CYS A 45 -70.82 -37.68 -14.36
C CYS A 45 -69.58 -38.50 -14.75
N LEU A 46 -69.80 -39.72 -15.27
CA LEU A 46 -68.69 -40.63 -15.61
C LEU A 46 -67.90 -40.15 -16.85
N ASN A 47 -68.51 -40.13 -18.04
CA ASN A 47 -67.75 -40.07 -19.29
C ASN A 47 -67.52 -38.66 -19.87
N ARG A 48 -68.57 -37.87 -20.11
CA ARG A 48 -68.39 -36.55 -20.74
C ARG A 48 -69.50 -35.56 -20.40
N MET A 49 -69.10 -34.45 -19.79
CA MET A 49 -69.92 -33.27 -19.55
C MET A 49 -69.45 -32.12 -20.45
N GLN A 50 -70.41 -31.38 -21.01
CA GLN A 50 -70.19 -30.08 -21.65
C GLN A 50 -71.30 -29.13 -21.18
N THR A 51 -70.97 -28.02 -20.53
CA THR A 51 -71.98 -27.04 -20.07
C THR A 51 -71.64 -25.63 -20.51
N VAL A 52 -72.69 -24.83 -20.76
CA VAL A 52 -72.62 -23.37 -20.87
C VAL A 52 -73.60 -22.77 -19.88
N GLY A 53 -73.12 -21.98 -18.92
CA GLY A 53 -73.96 -21.37 -17.88
C GLY A 53 -73.42 -21.62 -16.47
N LEU A 54 -74.29 -21.98 -15.52
CA LEU A 54 -73.96 -22.07 -14.10
C LEU A 54 -74.13 -23.50 -13.58
N ILE A 55 -73.09 -24.02 -12.94
CA ILE A 55 -73.16 -25.20 -12.07
C ILE A 55 -73.00 -24.68 -10.64
N HIS A 56 -73.98 -24.92 -9.77
CA HIS A 56 -73.84 -24.58 -8.36
C HIS A 56 -72.99 -25.66 -7.69
N THR A 57 -73.49 -26.89 -7.52
CA THR A 57 -72.76 -28.02 -6.92
C THR A 57 -72.53 -29.13 -7.93
N LEU A 58 -71.30 -29.68 -7.97
CA LEU A 58 -70.96 -30.92 -8.65
C LEU A 58 -69.98 -31.75 -7.81
N GLU A 59 -70.37 -32.95 -7.38
CA GLU A 59 -69.47 -33.77 -6.55
C GLU A 59 -68.38 -34.40 -7.42
N GLN A 60 -68.74 -35.21 -8.43
CA GLN A 60 -67.77 -36.03 -9.16
C GLN A 60 -67.89 -35.97 -10.69
N CYS A 61 -66.77 -35.68 -11.36
CA CYS A 61 -66.62 -35.90 -12.80
C CYS A 61 -65.39 -36.74 -13.15
N LEU A 62 -65.61 -37.97 -13.62
CA LEU A 62 -64.52 -38.93 -13.84
C LEU A 62 -63.65 -38.59 -15.05
N ASN A 63 -64.22 -38.56 -16.26
CA ASN A 63 -63.43 -38.59 -17.50
C ASN A 63 -63.19 -37.23 -18.18
N ARG A 64 -64.24 -36.44 -18.43
CA ARG A 64 -64.09 -35.17 -19.15
C ARG A 64 -65.18 -34.16 -18.84
N MET A 65 -64.78 -33.04 -18.26
CA MET A 65 -65.58 -31.83 -18.09
C MET A 65 -65.12 -30.75 -19.08
N GLN A 66 -66.07 -30.04 -19.67
CA GLN A 66 -65.84 -28.78 -20.38
C GLN A 66 -66.93 -27.78 -19.98
N THR A 67 -66.58 -26.65 -19.39
CA THR A 67 -67.53 -25.66 -18.87
C THR A 67 -67.20 -24.26 -19.41
N VAL A 68 -68.24 -23.49 -19.72
CA VAL A 68 -68.14 -22.05 -20.01
C VAL A 68 -69.13 -21.32 -19.11
N GLY A 69 -68.64 -20.56 -18.13
CA GLY A 69 -69.47 -19.84 -17.16
C GLY A 69 -68.98 -19.98 -15.72
N LEU A 70 -69.90 -20.23 -14.78
CA LEU A 70 -69.63 -20.28 -13.34
C LEU A 70 -69.78 -21.71 -12.81
N VAL A 71 -68.75 -22.22 -12.13
CA VAL A 71 -68.83 -23.39 -11.24
C VAL A 71 -68.65 -22.87 -9.81
N HIS A 72 -69.65 -23.04 -8.95
CA HIS A 72 -69.53 -22.59 -7.57
C HIS A 72 -68.72 -23.59 -6.74
N THR A 73 -69.18 -24.83 -6.60
CA THR A 73 -68.48 -25.93 -5.91
C THR A 73 -68.26 -27.10 -6.86
N LEU A 74 -67.04 -27.63 -6.85
CA LEU A 74 -66.68 -28.90 -7.49
C LEU A 74 -65.75 -29.70 -6.59
N GLU A 75 -66.19 -30.85 -6.08
CA GLU A 75 -65.33 -31.64 -5.17
C GLU A 75 -64.23 -32.35 -5.97
N GLN A 76 -64.59 -33.19 -6.95
CA GLN A 76 -63.63 -34.09 -7.60
C GLN A 76 -63.72 -34.10 -9.13
N CYS A 77 -62.57 -33.88 -9.79
CA CYS A 77 -62.40 -34.19 -11.21
C CYS A 77 -61.16 -35.05 -11.48
N LEU A 78 -61.37 -36.31 -11.88
CA LEU A 78 -60.25 -37.25 -12.07
C LEU A 78 -59.40 -36.94 -13.30
N ASN A 79 -59.98 -36.94 -14.51
CA ASN A 79 -59.17 -37.06 -15.74
C ASN A 79 -58.90 -35.74 -16.49
N ARG A 80 -59.93 -34.99 -16.88
CA ARG A 80 -59.76 -33.75 -17.68
C ARG A 80 -60.84 -32.72 -17.38
N MET A 81 -60.42 -31.57 -16.89
CA MET A 81 -61.22 -30.36 -16.77
C MET A 81 -60.74 -29.30 -17.76
N GLN A 82 -61.69 -28.63 -18.43
CA GLN A 82 -61.44 -27.44 -19.24
C GLN A 82 -62.50 -26.39 -18.92
N THR A 83 -62.12 -25.26 -18.33
CA THR A 83 -63.06 -24.24 -17.84
C THR A 83 -62.73 -22.88 -18.42
N VAL A 84 -63.74 -22.15 -18.88
CA VAL A 84 -63.64 -20.72 -19.22
C VAL A 84 -64.64 -19.95 -18.37
N GLY A 85 -64.16 -19.12 -17.44
CA GLY A 85 -64.99 -18.35 -16.52
C GLY A 85 -64.50 -18.39 -15.07
N LEU A 86 -65.42 -18.60 -14.13
CA LEU A 86 -65.15 -18.56 -12.69
C LEU A 86 -65.35 -19.95 -12.06
N ILE A 87 -64.35 -20.41 -11.32
CA ILE A 87 -64.47 -21.49 -10.34
C ILE A 87 -64.37 -20.85 -8.96
N HIS A 88 -65.39 -20.97 -8.11
CA HIS A 88 -65.29 -20.46 -6.75
C HIS A 88 -64.49 -21.44 -5.89
N THR A 89 -64.93 -22.67 -5.70
CA THR A 89 -64.19 -23.72 -4.97
C THR A 89 -64.00 -24.97 -5.83
N LEU A 90 -62.80 -25.55 -5.75
CA LEU A 90 -62.47 -26.86 -6.29
C LEU A 90 -61.56 -27.61 -5.31
N GLU A 91 -62.01 -28.73 -4.76
CA GLU A 91 -61.18 -29.49 -3.81
C GLU A 91 -60.07 -30.25 -4.57
N GLN A 92 -60.43 -31.16 -5.47
CA GLN A 92 -59.48 -32.11 -6.05
C GLN A 92 -59.54 -32.19 -7.59
N CYS A 93 -58.38 -32.01 -8.23
CA CYS A 93 -58.18 -32.37 -9.63
C CYS A 93 -56.94 -33.25 -9.83
N LEU A 94 -57.13 -34.54 -10.15
CA LEU A 94 -56.02 -35.47 -10.30
C LEU A 94 -55.18 -35.20 -11.57
N ASN A 95 -55.73 -35.37 -12.77
CA ASN A 95 -54.91 -35.54 -13.97
C ASN A 95 -54.60 -34.28 -14.77
N ARG A 96 -55.62 -33.54 -15.24
CA ARG A 96 -55.42 -32.35 -16.08
C ARG A 96 -56.49 -31.29 -15.87
N MET A 97 -56.07 -30.12 -15.46
CA MET A 97 -56.87 -28.90 -15.43
C MET A 97 -56.35 -27.89 -16.47
N GLN A 98 -57.27 -27.27 -17.20
CA GLN A 98 -56.99 -26.11 -18.05
C GLN A 98 -58.06 -25.04 -17.80
N THR A 99 -57.68 -23.88 -17.26
CA THR A 99 -58.62 -22.83 -16.86
C THR A 99 -58.25 -21.49 -17.49
N VAL A 100 -59.24 -20.77 -18.02
CA VAL A 100 -59.11 -19.37 -18.43
C VAL A 100 -60.12 -18.55 -17.63
N GLY A 101 -59.64 -17.68 -16.73
CA GLY A 101 -60.48 -16.85 -15.87
C GLY A 101 -60.02 -16.86 -14.41
N LEU A 102 -60.96 -16.93 -13.48
CA LEU A 102 -60.72 -16.80 -12.04
C LEU A 102 -60.94 -18.14 -11.33
N ILE A 103 -59.98 -18.55 -10.50
CA ILE A 103 -60.12 -19.59 -9.48
C ILE A 103 -60.03 -18.87 -8.14
N HIS A 104 -61.05 -18.97 -7.29
CA HIS A 104 -60.95 -18.39 -5.95
C HIS A 104 -60.18 -19.36 -5.03
N THR A 105 -60.68 -20.57 -4.82
CA THR A 105 -60.07 -21.60 -3.97
C THR A 105 -59.80 -22.87 -4.77
N LEU A 106 -58.59 -23.43 -4.65
CA LEU A 106 -58.23 -24.76 -5.13
C LEU A 106 -57.35 -25.48 -4.12
N GLU A 107 -57.82 -26.57 -3.53
CA GLU A 107 -57.02 -27.28 -2.52
C GLU A 107 -55.91 -28.10 -3.20
N GLN A 108 -56.27 -29.07 -4.06
CA GLN A 108 -55.32 -30.05 -4.59
C GLN A 108 -55.34 -30.22 -6.11
N CYS A 109 -54.19 -30.04 -6.75
CA CYS A 109 -53.96 -30.46 -8.14
C CYS A 109 -52.75 -31.38 -8.30
N LEU A 110 -52.99 -32.66 -8.61
CA LEU A 110 -51.96 -33.69 -8.54
C LEU A 110 -50.98 -33.63 -9.73
N ASN A 111 -51.47 -33.74 -10.98
CA ASN A 111 -50.62 -34.00 -12.15
C ASN A 111 -50.31 -32.77 -13.03
N ARG A 112 -51.31 -32.04 -13.53
CA ARG A 112 -51.06 -30.91 -14.43
C ARG A 112 -52.14 -29.84 -14.39
N MET A 113 -51.75 -28.66 -13.96
CA MET A 113 -52.52 -27.42 -14.04
C MET A 113 -51.99 -26.52 -15.16
N GLN A 114 -52.89 -25.88 -15.90
CA GLN A 114 -52.58 -24.76 -16.79
C GLN A 114 -53.63 -23.68 -16.61
N THR A 115 -53.24 -22.49 -16.14
CA THR A 115 -54.19 -21.41 -15.83
C THR A 115 -53.77 -20.11 -16.52
N VAL A 116 -54.74 -19.41 -17.12
CA VAL A 116 -54.58 -18.05 -17.61
C VAL A 116 -55.60 -17.17 -16.90
N GLY A 117 -55.15 -16.25 -16.05
CA GLY A 117 -56.00 -15.40 -15.23
C GLY A 117 -55.54 -15.32 -13.78
N LEU A 118 -56.46 -15.38 -12.83
CA LEU A 118 -56.17 -15.17 -11.40
C LEU A 118 -56.49 -16.44 -10.59
N ILE A 119 -55.59 -16.80 -9.69
CA ILE A 119 -55.78 -17.79 -8.64
C ILE A 119 -55.68 -17.02 -7.32
N HIS A 120 -56.73 -17.04 -6.49
CA HIS A 120 -56.66 -16.35 -5.20
C HIS A 120 -55.92 -17.21 -4.19
N THR A 121 -56.37 -18.44 -3.92
CA THR A 121 -55.64 -19.41 -3.09
C THR A 121 -55.44 -20.74 -3.81
N LEU A 122 -54.28 -21.35 -3.60
CA LEU A 122 -53.98 -22.71 -4.02
C LEU A 122 -53.12 -23.39 -2.95
N GLU A 123 -53.63 -24.43 -2.30
CA GLU A 123 -52.86 -25.10 -1.23
C GLU A 123 -51.76 -25.96 -1.85
N GLN A 124 -52.10 -26.94 -2.68
CA GLN A 124 -51.15 -27.96 -3.12
C GLN A 124 -51.16 -28.21 -4.64
N CYS A 125 -49.98 -28.12 -5.27
CA CYS A 125 -49.75 -28.64 -6.61
C CYS A 125 -48.52 -29.56 -6.67
N LEU A 126 -48.75 -30.88 -6.83
CA LEU A 126 -47.67 -31.86 -6.78
C LEU A 126 -46.76 -31.79 -8.01
N ASN A 127 -47.28 -32.04 -9.23
CA ASN A 127 -46.41 -32.36 -10.37
C ASN A 127 -46.06 -31.19 -11.30
N ARG A 128 -47.06 -30.48 -11.85
CA ARG A 128 -46.78 -29.41 -12.83
C ARG A 128 -47.84 -28.32 -12.85
N MET A 129 -47.42 -27.12 -12.47
CA MET A 129 -48.17 -25.89 -12.63
C MET A 129 -47.61 -25.06 -13.80
N GLN A 130 -48.50 -24.45 -14.58
CA GLN A 130 -48.16 -23.40 -15.54
C GLN A 130 -49.20 -22.28 -15.46
N THR A 131 -48.81 -21.09 -15.02
CA THR A 131 -49.74 -19.98 -14.79
C THR A 131 -49.29 -18.73 -15.55
N VAL A 132 -50.25 -18.06 -16.19
CA VAL A 132 -50.07 -16.71 -16.76
C VAL A 132 -51.09 -15.79 -16.09
N GLY A 133 -50.62 -14.84 -15.29
CA GLY A 133 -51.45 -13.91 -14.54
C GLY A 133 -51.04 -13.78 -13.07
N LEU A 134 -52.02 -13.81 -12.15
CA LEU A 134 -51.80 -13.50 -10.73
C LEU A 134 -52.10 -14.73 -9.87
N ILE A 135 -51.20 -15.05 -8.95
CA ILE A 135 -51.40 -15.97 -7.83
C ILE A 135 -51.32 -15.14 -6.56
N HIS A 136 -52.37 -15.09 -5.75
CA HIS A 136 -52.33 -14.32 -4.50
C HIS A 136 -51.65 -15.13 -3.39
N THR A 137 -52.10 -16.36 -3.11
CA THR A 137 -51.37 -17.29 -2.24
C THR A 137 -51.16 -18.64 -2.91
N LEU A 138 -50.03 -19.27 -2.59
CA LEU A 138 -49.72 -20.65 -2.93
C LEU A 138 -48.89 -21.27 -1.80
N GLU A 139 -49.42 -22.26 -1.10
CA GLU A 139 -48.68 -22.89 0.00
C GLU A 139 -47.58 -23.79 -0.55
N GLN A 140 -47.92 -24.83 -1.33
CA GLN A 140 -46.98 -25.87 -1.71
C GLN A 140 -46.97 -26.20 -3.21
N CYS A 141 -45.78 -26.14 -3.81
CA CYS A 141 -45.52 -26.73 -5.12
C CYS A 141 -44.30 -27.66 -5.12
N LEU A 142 -44.53 -28.97 -5.23
CA LEU A 142 -43.46 -29.97 -5.16
C LEU A 142 -42.54 -29.93 -6.38
N ASN A 143 -43.03 -30.29 -7.57
CA ASN A 143 -42.14 -30.70 -8.67
C ASN A 143 -41.77 -29.59 -9.66
N ARG A 144 -42.75 -28.90 -10.25
CA ARG A 144 -42.46 -27.88 -11.27
C ARG A 144 -43.51 -26.78 -11.35
N MET A 145 -43.09 -25.58 -11.00
CA MET A 145 -43.82 -24.33 -11.24
C MET A 145 -43.24 -23.59 -12.45
N GLN A 146 -44.11 -23.01 -13.27
CA GLN A 146 -43.74 -22.02 -14.28
C GLN A 146 -44.77 -20.89 -14.27
N THR A 147 -44.36 -19.69 -13.91
CA THR A 147 -45.28 -18.55 -13.75
C THR A 147 -44.82 -17.35 -14.57
N VAL A 148 -45.75 -16.70 -15.26
CA VAL A 148 -45.55 -15.38 -15.90
C VAL A 148 -46.56 -14.42 -15.30
N GLY A 149 -46.09 -13.44 -14.53
CA GLY A 149 -46.94 -12.45 -13.84
C GLY A 149 -46.57 -12.24 -12.37
N LEU A 150 -47.57 -12.15 -11.50
CA LEU A 150 -47.40 -11.82 -10.08
C LEU A 150 -47.67 -13.05 -9.20
N ILE A 151 -46.76 -13.32 -8.27
CA ILE A 151 -47.01 -14.15 -7.09
C ILE A 151 -46.93 -13.23 -5.88
N HIS A 152 -48.00 -13.13 -5.09
CA HIS A 152 -47.96 -12.31 -3.87
C HIS A 152 -47.32 -13.09 -2.72
N THR A 153 -47.84 -14.26 -2.34
CA THR A 153 -47.15 -15.17 -1.39
C THR A 153 -46.92 -16.55 -2.00
N LEU A 154 -45.78 -17.15 -1.63
CA LEU A 154 -45.47 -18.55 -1.89
C LEU A 154 -44.67 -19.11 -0.71
N GLU A 155 -45.22 -20.07 0.03
CA GLU A 155 -44.51 -20.63 1.18
C GLU A 155 -43.40 -21.58 0.70
N GLN A 156 -43.74 -22.64 -0.03
CA GLN A 156 -42.80 -23.73 -0.34
C GLN A 156 -42.77 -24.12 -1.82
N CYS A 157 -41.56 -24.10 -2.41
CA CYS A 157 -41.30 -24.75 -3.69
C CYS A 157 -40.09 -25.70 -3.63
N LEU A 158 -40.36 -27.01 -3.71
CA LEU A 158 -39.36 -28.03 -3.44
C LEU A 158 -38.34 -28.19 -4.59
N ASN A 159 -38.79 -28.50 -5.82
CA ASN A 159 -37.90 -28.96 -6.89
C ASN A 159 -37.50 -27.90 -7.92
N ARG A 160 -38.46 -27.27 -8.62
CA ARG A 160 -38.14 -26.31 -9.69
C ARG A 160 -39.17 -25.21 -9.86
N MET A 161 -38.74 -23.99 -9.56
CA MET A 161 -39.45 -22.76 -9.88
C MET A 161 -38.85 -22.09 -11.12
N GLN A 162 -39.71 -21.55 -11.99
CA GLN A 162 -39.31 -20.62 -13.04
C GLN A 162 -40.33 -19.49 -13.12
N THR A 163 -39.92 -18.26 -12.81
CA THR A 163 -40.83 -17.11 -12.74
C THR A 163 -40.33 -15.96 -13.62
N VAL A 164 -41.23 -15.35 -14.37
CA VAL A 164 -41.00 -14.07 -15.08
C VAL A 164 -42.04 -13.07 -14.56
N GLY A 165 -41.59 -12.05 -13.84
CA GLY A 165 -42.44 -11.06 -13.19
C GLY A 165 -42.04 -10.77 -11.76
N LEU A 166 -43.01 -10.64 -10.86
CA LEU A 166 -42.78 -10.22 -9.47
C LEU A 166 -43.19 -11.32 -8.49
N ILE A 167 -42.34 -11.57 -7.50
CA ILE A 167 -42.61 -12.36 -6.31
C ILE A 167 -42.54 -11.38 -5.13
N HIS A 168 -43.62 -11.23 -4.36
CA HIS A 168 -43.60 -10.33 -3.20
C HIS A 168 -42.98 -11.03 -2.00
N THR A 169 -43.52 -12.17 -1.55
CA THR A 169 -42.87 -13.03 -0.55
C THR A 169 -42.64 -14.44 -1.07
N LEU A 170 -41.50 -15.02 -0.67
CA LEU A 170 -41.21 -16.44 -0.85
C LEU A 170 -40.43 -16.94 0.37
N GLU A 171 -41.00 -17.87 1.14
CA GLU A 171 -40.31 -18.37 2.33
C GLU A 171 -39.21 -19.35 1.91
N GLN A 172 -39.55 -20.46 1.24
CA GLN A 172 -38.62 -21.56 1.00
C GLN A 172 -38.57 -22.03 -0.45
N CYS A 173 -37.36 -22.04 -1.02
CA CYS A 173 -37.06 -22.76 -2.27
C CYS A 173 -35.87 -23.72 -2.12
N LEU A 174 -36.15 -25.03 -2.13
CA LEU A 174 -35.16 -26.05 -1.82
C LEU A 174 -34.14 -26.24 -2.96
N ASN A 175 -34.59 -26.66 -4.15
CA ASN A 175 -33.68 -27.19 -5.18
C ASN A 175 -33.25 -26.18 -6.25
N ARG A 176 -34.19 -25.59 -7.02
CA ARG A 176 -33.82 -24.70 -8.12
C ARG A 176 -34.84 -23.60 -8.37
N MET A 177 -34.41 -22.36 -8.14
CA MET A 177 -35.10 -21.15 -8.53
C MET A 177 -34.47 -20.56 -9.80
N GLN A 178 -35.31 -20.06 -10.71
CA GLN A 178 -34.89 -19.19 -11.81
C GLN A 178 -35.89 -18.05 -11.95
N THR A 179 -35.48 -16.82 -11.69
CA THR A 179 -36.38 -15.65 -11.70
C THR A 179 -35.85 -14.56 -12.63
N VAL A 180 -36.74 -13.98 -13.44
CA VAL A 180 -36.49 -12.74 -14.20
C VAL A 180 -37.50 -11.70 -13.75
N GLY A 181 -37.03 -10.64 -13.10
CA GLY A 181 -37.87 -9.59 -12.53
C GLY A 181 -37.52 -9.26 -11.08
N LEU A 182 -38.52 -9.10 -10.21
CA LEU A 182 -38.34 -8.62 -8.84
C LEU A 182 -38.73 -9.67 -7.81
N ILE A 183 -37.90 -9.86 -6.80
CA ILE A 183 -38.20 -10.58 -5.56
C ILE A 183 -38.14 -9.53 -4.44
N HIS A 184 -39.23 -9.31 -3.71
CA HIS A 184 -39.22 -8.34 -2.61
C HIS A 184 -38.63 -8.99 -1.36
N THR A 185 -39.17 -10.11 -0.87
CA THR A 185 -38.53 -10.90 0.19
C THR A 185 -38.32 -12.35 -0.24
N LEU A 186 -37.21 -12.92 0.22
CA LEU A 186 -36.92 -14.35 0.13
C LEU A 186 -36.18 -14.79 1.38
N GLU A 187 -36.77 -15.65 2.20
CA GLU A 187 -36.12 -16.10 3.43
C GLU A 187 -35.01 -17.11 3.09
N GLN A 188 -35.35 -18.23 2.45
CA GLN A 188 -34.42 -19.35 2.28
C GLN A 188 -34.35 -19.90 0.85
N CYS A 189 -33.13 -19.94 0.29
CA CYS A 189 -32.83 -20.72 -0.90
C CYS A 189 -31.64 -21.67 -0.68
N LEU A 190 -31.93 -22.98 -0.70
CA LEU A 190 -30.99 -23.99 -0.22
C LEU A 190 -29.96 -24.39 -1.29
N ASN A 191 -30.38 -24.82 -2.49
CA ASN A 191 -29.46 -25.39 -3.48
C ASN A 191 -29.00 -24.43 -4.60
N ARG A 192 -29.92 -23.88 -5.41
CA ARG A 192 -29.52 -23.04 -6.55
C ARG A 192 -30.51 -21.94 -6.89
N MET A 193 -30.06 -20.71 -6.73
CA MET A 193 -30.74 -19.50 -7.20
C MET A 193 -30.08 -19.00 -8.50
N GLN A 194 -30.90 -18.54 -9.45
CA GLN A 194 -30.45 -17.74 -10.59
C GLN A 194 -31.44 -16.61 -10.83
N THR A 195 -31.02 -15.36 -10.64
CA THR A 195 -31.91 -14.20 -10.73
C THR A 195 -31.36 -13.16 -11.71
N MET A 196 -32.22 -12.64 -12.59
CA MET A 196 -31.94 -11.43 -13.36
C MET A 196 -32.96 -10.34 -12.99
N GLY A 197 -32.51 -9.28 -12.35
CA GLY A 197 -33.35 -8.19 -11.85
C GLY A 197 -33.01 -7.79 -10.42
N LEU A 198 -34.02 -7.56 -9.58
CA LEU A 198 -33.86 -6.99 -8.24
C LEU A 198 -34.29 -7.98 -7.15
N ILE A 199 -33.45 -8.13 -6.13
CA ILE A 199 -33.78 -8.78 -4.86
C ILE A 199 -33.72 -7.68 -3.80
N HIS A 200 -34.83 -7.41 -3.10
CA HIS A 200 -34.84 -6.39 -2.06
C HIS A 200 -34.29 -6.94 -0.74
N THR A 201 -34.85 -8.02 -0.20
CA THR A 201 -34.23 -8.78 0.90
C THR A 201 -34.01 -10.25 0.53
N LEU A 202 -32.91 -10.80 1.05
CA LEU A 202 -32.64 -12.23 1.06
C LEU A 202 -31.93 -12.60 2.35
N GLU A 203 -32.54 -13.42 3.21
CA GLU A 203 -31.92 -13.80 4.48
C GLU A 203 -30.82 -14.83 4.21
N GLN A 204 -31.15 -16.00 3.64
CA GLN A 204 -30.24 -17.13 3.56
C GLN A 204 -30.15 -17.76 2.16
N CYS A 205 -28.91 -17.84 1.64
CA CYS A 205 -28.58 -18.67 0.49
C CYS A 205 -27.43 -19.64 0.78
N LEU A 206 -27.75 -20.94 0.89
CA LEU A 206 -26.79 -21.94 1.34
C LEU A 206 -25.75 -22.28 0.26
N ASN A 207 -26.17 -22.83 -0.89
CA ASN A 207 -25.24 -23.47 -1.83
C ASN A 207 -24.74 -22.60 -3.00
N ARG A 208 -25.63 -22.07 -3.86
CA ARG A 208 -25.20 -21.32 -5.04
C ARG A 208 -26.19 -20.22 -5.44
N MET A 209 -25.74 -18.98 -5.34
CA MET A 209 -26.39 -17.81 -5.91
C MET A 209 -25.69 -17.37 -7.21
N GLN A 210 -26.49 -16.99 -8.20
CA GLN A 210 -26.02 -16.26 -9.38
C GLN A 210 -27.00 -15.13 -9.69
N THR A 211 -26.57 -13.88 -9.56
CA THR A 211 -27.43 -12.71 -9.71
C THR A 211 -26.86 -11.74 -10.75
N VAL A 212 -27.72 -11.25 -11.65
CA VAL A 212 -27.43 -10.12 -12.54
C VAL A 212 -28.43 -9.01 -12.22
N GLY A 213 -27.97 -7.90 -11.66
CA GLY A 213 -28.81 -6.79 -11.23
C GLY A 213 -28.48 -6.30 -9.82
N LEU A 214 -29.50 -6.05 -9.00
CA LEU A 214 -29.35 -5.41 -7.69
C LEU A 214 -29.81 -6.33 -6.55
N ILE A 215 -29.00 -6.43 -5.51
CA ILE A 215 -29.35 -6.98 -4.20
C ILE A 215 -29.30 -5.82 -3.22
N HIS A 216 -30.43 -5.49 -2.57
CA HIS A 216 -30.43 -4.41 -1.59
C HIS A 216 -29.91 -4.91 -0.24
N THR A 217 -30.50 -5.93 0.37
CA THR A 217 -29.92 -6.63 1.53
C THR A 217 -29.73 -8.12 1.29
N LEU A 218 -28.65 -8.65 1.85
CA LEU A 218 -28.38 -10.08 1.94
C LEU A 218 -27.69 -10.39 3.27
N GLU A 219 -28.32 -11.16 4.16
CA GLU A 219 -27.70 -11.48 5.44
C GLU A 219 -26.61 -12.53 5.26
N GLN A 220 -26.95 -13.72 4.76
CA GLN A 220 -26.03 -14.86 4.74
C GLN A 220 -25.92 -15.57 3.39
N CYS A 221 -24.68 -15.70 2.89
CA CYS A 221 -24.35 -16.62 1.80
C CYS A 221 -23.22 -17.57 2.17
N LEU A 222 -23.56 -18.86 2.33
CA LEU A 222 -22.63 -19.84 2.88
C LEU A 222 -21.55 -20.27 1.87
N ASN A 223 -21.94 -20.77 0.70
CA ASN A 223 -21.01 -21.47 -0.20
C ASN A 223 -20.50 -20.67 -1.40
N ARG A 224 -21.36 -20.24 -2.33
CA ARG A 224 -20.91 -19.55 -3.56
C ARG A 224 -21.88 -18.45 -4.01
N MET A 225 -21.39 -17.22 -4.02
CA MET A 225 -22.04 -16.07 -4.62
C MET A 225 -21.31 -15.66 -5.91
N GLN A 226 -22.09 -15.38 -6.96
CA GLN A 226 -21.59 -14.75 -8.18
C GLN A 226 -22.56 -13.63 -8.57
N THR A 227 -22.12 -12.38 -8.48
CA THR A 227 -22.98 -11.21 -8.73
C THR A 227 -22.39 -10.28 -9.78
N VAL A 228 -23.22 -9.86 -10.73
CA VAL A 228 -22.90 -8.79 -11.69
C VAL A 228 -23.90 -7.66 -11.46
N GLY A 229 -23.42 -6.53 -10.94
CA GLY A 229 -24.25 -5.37 -10.60
C GLY A 229 -23.95 -4.80 -9.21
N LEU A 230 -24.98 -4.56 -8.41
CA LEU A 230 -24.88 -3.83 -7.14
C LEU A 230 -25.33 -4.71 -5.96
N ILE A 231 -24.53 -4.74 -4.90
CA ILE A 231 -24.89 -5.24 -3.58
C ILE A 231 -24.85 -4.04 -2.63
N HIS A 232 -25.97 -3.67 -2.02
CA HIS A 232 -26.00 -2.51 -1.13
C HIS A 232 -25.53 -2.88 0.28
N THR A 233 -26.10 -3.91 0.91
CA THR A 233 -25.56 -4.51 2.13
C THR A 233 -25.38 -6.02 1.96
N LEU A 234 -24.31 -6.54 2.60
CA LEU A 234 -24.08 -7.96 2.77
C LEU A 234 -23.41 -8.19 4.13
N GLU A 235 -24.07 -8.91 5.04
CA GLU A 235 -23.48 -9.15 6.36
C GLU A 235 -22.38 -10.22 6.25
N GLN A 236 -22.72 -11.44 5.81
CA GLN A 236 -21.81 -12.59 5.88
C GLN A 236 -21.69 -13.37 4.57
N CYS A 237 -20.45 -13.53 4.10
CA CYS A 237 -20.10 -14.51 3.07
C CYS A 237 -18.99 -15.47 3.53
N LEU A 238 -19.34 -16.73 3.76
CA LEU A 238 -18.43 -17.70 4.38
C LEU A 238 -17.33 -18.17 3.41
N ASN A 239 -17.72 -18.72 2.24
CA ASN A 239 -16.78 -19.46 1.38
C ASN A 239 -16.23 -18.69 0.17
N ARG A 240 -17.08 -18.30 -0.78
CA ARG A 240 -16.60 -17.64 -2.01
C ARG A 240 -17.57 -16.61 -2.57
N MET A 241 -17.10 -15.37 -2.61
CA MET A 241 -17.72 -14.26 -3.30
C MET A 241 -16.97 -13.96 -4.60
N GLN A 242 -17.71 -13.75 -5.69
CA GLN A 242 -17.21 -13.15 -6.92
C GLN A 242 -18.16 -12.05 -7.38
N THR A 243 -17.70 -10.81 -7.40
CA THR A 243 -18.53 -9.64 -7.73
C THR A 243 -17.90 -8.82 -8.85
N VAL A 244 -18.73 -8.43 -9.82
CA VAL A 244 -18.38 -7.42 -10.84
C VAL A 244 -19.36 -6.26 -10.69
N GLY A 245 -18.89 -5.11 -10.23
CA GLY A 245 -19.71 -3.92 -9.97
C GLY A 245 -19.43 -3.29 -8.59
N LEU A 246 -20.48 -2.93 -7.86
CA LEU A 246 -20.41 -2.20 -6.60
C LEU A 246 -20.83 -3.08 -5.42
N VAL A 247 -20.00 -3.15 -4.38
CA VAL A 247 -20.39 -3.56 -3.03
C VAL A 247 -20.35 -2.31 -2.17
N HIS A 248 -21.49 -1.88 -1.63
CA HIS A 248 -21.54 -0.66 -0.81
C HIS A 248 -21.09 -0.96 0.63
N THR A 249 -21.77 -1.84 1.38
CA THR A 249 -21.22 -2.38 2.64
C THR A 249 -21.05 -3.90 2.58
N LEU A 250 -20.01 -4.37 3.26
CA LEU A 250 -19.80 -5.79 3.55
C LEU A 250 -19.14 -5.94 4.92
N GLU A 251 -19.79 -6.62 5.86
CA GLU A 251 -19.21 -6.81 7.20
C GLU A 251 -18.13 -7.90 7.15
N GLN A 252 -18.49 -9.14 6.78
CA GLN A 252 -17.59 -10.28 6.93
C GLN A 252 -17.45 -11.15 5.68
N CYS A 253 -16.21 -11.37 5.25
CA CYS A 253 -15.85 -12.41 4.29
C CYS A 253 -14.72 -13.31 4.83
N LEU A 254 -15.05 -14.56 5.16
CA LEU A 254 -14.08 -15.47 5.76
C LEU A 254 -13.07 -15.99 4.73
N ASN A 255 -13.49 -16.75 3.72
CA ASN A 255 -12.55 -17.56 2.93
C ASN A 255 -12.00 -16.90 1.66
N SER A 256 -12.84 -16.40 0.75
CA SER A 256 -12.35 -15.84 -0.51
C SER A 256 -13.27 -14.81 -1.15
N MET A 257 -12.69 -13.65 -1.44
CA MET A 257 -13.32 -12.55 -2.18
C MET A 257 -12.55 -12.26 -3.47
N GLN A 258 -13.28 -12.11 -4.57
CA GLN A 258 -12.75 -11.63 -5.85
C GLN A 258 -13.68 -10.54 -6.39
N THR A 259 -13.24 -9.30 -6.39
CA THR A 259 -14.06 -8.14 -6.79
C THR A 259 -13.42 -7.36 -7.93
N VAL A 260 -14.21 -7.03 -8.95
CA VAL A 260 -13.84 -6.09 -10.01
C VAL A 260 -14.82 -4.92 -9.97
N GLY A 261 -14.36 -3.74 -9.56
CA GLY A 261 -15.18 -2.55 -9.40
C GLY A 261 -14.89 -1.82 -8.08
N LEU A 262 -15.94 -1.48 -7.32
CA LEU A 262 -15.84 -0.64 -6.13
C LEU A 262 -16.33 -1.38 -4.88
N ILE A 263 -15.57 -1.29 -3.79
CA ILE A 263 -15.97 -1.65 -2.43
C ILE A 263 -15.98 -0.34 -1.63
N HIS A 264 -17.13 0.09 -1.10
CA HIS A 264 -17.19 1.35 -0.35
C HIS A 264 -16.77 1.14 1.11
N THR A 265 -17.35 0.17 1.82
CA THR A 265 -16.86 -0.29 3.12
C THR A 265 -16.70 -1.80 3.15
N LEU A 266 -15.66 -2.25 3.84
CA LEU A 266 -15.46 -3.65 4.20
C LEU A 266 -14.82 -3.74 5.59
N GLU A 267 -15.49 -4.35 6.55
CA GLU A 267 -14.94 -4.45 7.92
C GLU A 267 -13.87 -5.55 7.95
N GLN A 268 -14.23 -6.80 7.65
CA GLN A 268 -13.35 -7.95 7.88
C GLN A 268 -13.21 -8.89 6.68
N CYS A 269 -11.95 -9.11 6.27
CA CYS A 269 -11.58 -10.20 5.37
C CYS A 269 -10.50 -11.11 5.97
N LEU A 270 -10.88 -12.34 6.34
CA LEU A 270 -10.00 -13.24 7.09
C LEU A 270 -8.89 -13.84 6.21
N ASN A 271 -9.25 -14.55 5.12
CA ASN A 271 -8.30 -15.39 4.38
C ASN A 271 -7.72 -14.75 3.10
N ARG A 272 -8.55 -14.38 2.13
CA ARG A 272 -8.04 -13.89 0.83
C ARG A 272 -8.96 -12.88 0.15
N MET A 273 -8.42 -11.68 -0.05
CA MET A 273 -9.00 -10.63 -0.87
C MET A 273 -8.21 -10.48 -2.18
N GLN A 274 -8.93 -10.41 -3.30
CA GLN A 274 -8.39 -9.97 -4.59
C GLN A 274 -9.30 -8.92 -5.20
N THR A 275 -8.80 -7.69 -5.36
CA THR A 275 -9.60 -6.56 -5.84
C THR A 275 -8.94 -5.87 -7.04
N VAL A 276 -9.73 -5.58 -8.07
CA VAL A 276 -9.33 -4.70 -9.18
C VAL A 276 -10.29 -3.52 -9.20
N GLY A 277 -9.80 -2.32 -8.86
CA GLY A 277 -10.59 -1.10 -8.79
C GLY A 277 -10.36 -0.30 -7.50
N LEU A 278 -11.44 0.15 -6.86
CA LEU A 278 -11.39 1.04 -5.69
C LEU A 278 -11.87 0.32 -4.42
N VAL A 279 -11.08 0.36 -3.36
CA VAL A 279 -11.51 0.12 -1.98
C VAL A 279 -11.49 1.46 -1.26
N HIS A 280 -12.64 1.92 -0.78
CA HIS A 280 -12.71 3.20 -0.09
C HIS A 280 -12.32 3.05 1.39
N THR A 281 -13.03 2.26 2.20
CA THR A 281 -12.53 1.85 3.53
C THR A 281 -12.37 0.33 3.63
N LEU A 282 -11.34 -0.09 4.37
CA LEU A 282 -11.14 -1.46 4.81
C LEU A 282 -10.52 -1.48 6.20
N GLU A 283 -11.21 -2.03 7.19
CA GLU A 283 -10.68 -2.08 8.56
C GLU A 283 -9.62 -3.19 8.67
N GLN A 284 -9.99 -4.45 8.44
CA GLN A 284 -9.12 -5.60 8.75
C GLN A 284 -8.96 -6.59 7.60
N CYS A 285 -7.71 -6.88 7.23
CA CYS A 285 -7.34 -8.02 6.40
C CYS A 285 -6.24 -8.88 7.05
N LEU A 286 -6.61 -10.07 7.52
CA LEU A 286 -5.69 -10.89 8.32
C LEU A 286 -4.63 -11.58 7.46
N ASN A 287 -5.02 -12.41 6.48
CA ASN A 287 -4.09 -13.33 5.82
C ASN A 287 -3.49 -12.84 4.50
N SER A 288 -4.30 -12.44 3.51
CA SER A 288 -3.76 -12.02 2.21
C SER A 288 -4.65 -11.05 1.44
N MET A 289 -4.04 -9.93 1.03
CA MET A 289 -4.63 -8.92 0.17
C MET A 289 -3.81 -8.78 -1.12
N GLN A 290 -4.50 -8.75 -2.25
CA GLN A 290 -3.93 -8.40 -3.55
C GLN A 290 -4.84 -7.37 -4.25
N THR A 291 -4.36 -6.13 -4.39
CA THR A 291 -5.17 -5.04 -4.95
C THR A 291 -4.47 -4.38 -6.12
N VAL A 292 -5.20 -4.17 -7.22
CA VAL A 292 -4.78 -3.34 -8.36
C VAL A 292 -5.74 -2.17 -8.48
N GLY A 293 -5.27 -0.95 -8.20
CA GLY A 293 -6.08 0.26 -8.20
C GLY A 293 -5.83 1.15 -6.99
N LEU A 294 -6.89 1.62 -6.34
CA LEU A 294 -6.81 2.60 -5.25
C LEU A 294 -7.36 2.03 -3.95
N ILE A 295 -6.63 2.24 -2.85
CA ILE A 295 -7.09 2.05 -1.48
C ILE A 295 -7.10 3.43 -0.84
N HIS A 296 -8.26 3.92 -0.38
CA HIS A 296 -8.34 5.23 0.26
C HIS A 296 -7.94 5.15 1.74
N THR A 297 -8.61 4.33 2.54
CA THR A 297 -8.15 3.99 3.90
C THR A 297 -8.01 2.47 4.09
N LEU A 298 -6.99 2.07 4.84
CA LEU A 298 -6.80 0.72 5.34
C LEU A 298 -6.20 0.76 6.74
N GLU A 299 -6.93 0.27 7.74
CA GLU A 299 -6.42 0.29 9.12
C GLU A 299 -5.38 -0.82 9.32
N GLN A 300 -5.75 -2.09 9.14
CA GLN A 300 -4.90 -3.21 9.54
C GLN A 300 -4.72 -4.29 8.46
N CYS A 301 -3.46 -4.59 8.15
CA CYS A 301 -3.09 -5.79 7.40
C CYS A 301 -2.01 -6.62 8.12
N LEU A 302 -2.38 -7.80 8.65
CA LEU A 302 -1.47 -8.61 9.46
C LEU A 302 -0.40 -9.31 8.63
N ASN A 303 -0.77 -10.17 7.67
CA ASN A 303 0.17 -11.13 7.08
C ASN A 303 0.80 -10.71 5.74
N ARG A 304 0.02 -10.42 4.70
CA ARG A 304 0.57 -10.12 3.37
C ARG A 304 -0.30 -9.16 2.59
N MET A 305 0.27 -8.00 2.28
CA MET A 305 -0.26 -7.03 1.33
C MET A 305 0.56 -7.03 0.04
N GLN A 306 -0.11 -7.04 -1.11
CA GLN A 306 0.48 -6.74 -2.41
C GLN A 306 -0.40 -5.74 -3.15
N THR A 307 0.14 -4.58 -3.49
CA THR A 307 -0.64 -3.47 -4.05
C THR A 307 0.05 -2.88 -5.28
N VAL A 308 -0.72 -2.66 -6.34
CA VAL A 308 -0.28 -1.91 -7.53
C VAL A 308 -1.23 -0.72 -7.71
N GLY A 309 -0.73 0.49 -7.49
CA GLY A 309 -1.51 1.73 -7.60
C GLY A 309 -1.31 2.69 -6.42
N LEU A 310 -2.40 3.23 -5.88
CA LEU A 310 -2.37 4.28 -4.84
C LEU A 310 -2.93 3.75 -3.51
N ILE A 311 -2.18 3.95 -2.43
CA ILE A 311 -2.66 3.87 -1.05
C ILE A 311 -2.66 5.30 -0.50
N HIS A 312 -3.82 5.83 -0.10
CA HIS A 312 -3.87 7.17 0.50
C HIS A 312 -3.49 7.11 1.99
N THR A 313 -4.17 6.34 2.81
CA THR A 313 -3.74 6.06 4.19
C THR A 313 -3.62 4.56 4.47
N LEU A 314 -2.63 4.22 5.29
CA LEU A 314 -2.46 2.88 5.86
C LEU A 314 -1.89 3.00 7.27
N GLU A 315 -2.64 2.57 8.27
CA GLU A 315 -2.18 2.67 9.66
C GLU A 315 -1.15 1.57 9.95
N GLN A 316 -1.53 0.29 9.83
CA GLN A 316 -0.69 -0.82 10.30
C GLN A 316 -0.50 -1.94 9.27
N CYS A 317 0.78 -2.26 9.00
CA CYS A 317 1.15 -3.50 8.31
C CYS A 317 2.21 -4.30 9.09
N LEU A 318 1.80 -5.46 9.61
CA LEU A 318 2.63 -6.25 10.52
C LEU A 318 3.75 -7.00 9.79
N ASN A 319 3.42 -7.91 8.86
CA ASN A 319 4.38 -8.89 8.35
C ASN A 319 5.06 -8.55 7.02
N ARG A 320 4.30 -8.39 5.92
CA ARG A 320 4.88 -8.18 4.58
C ARG A 320 4.03 -7.24 3.73
N MET A 321 4.62 -6.12 3.35
CA MET A 321 4.11 -5.18 2.36
C MET A 321 4.95 -5.23 1.09
N GLN A 322 4.30 -5.29 -0.07
CA GLN A 322 4.92 -5.10 -1.37
C GLN A 322 4.07 -4.15 -2.21
N THR A 323 4.60 -2.97 -2.52
CA THR A 323 3.83 -1.88 -3.14
C THR A 323 4.54 -1.37 -4.39
N VAL A 324 3.79 -1.20 -5.49
CA VAL A 324 4.24 -0.52 -6.70
C VAL A 324 3.30 0.65 -6.98
N GLY A 325 3.80 1.88 -6.82
CA GLY A 325 3.02 3.11 -7.00
C GLY A 325 3.24 4.14 -5.90
N LEU A 326 2.16 4.72 -5.39
CA LEU A 326 2.20 5.83 -4.42
C LEU A 326 1.59 5.39 -3.08
N ILE A 327 2.29 5.68 -1.99
CA ILE A 327 1.78 5.66 -0.62
C ILE A 327 1.78 7.11 -0.14
N HIS A 328 0.64 7.67 0.22
CA HIS A 328 0.60 9.05 0.74
C HIS A 328 0.93 9.08 2.24
N THR A 329 0.21 8.36 3.09
CA THR A 329 0.63 8.15 4.49
C THR A 329 0.75 6.66 4.82
N LEU A 330 1.72 6.34 5.68
CA LEU A 330 1.86 5.04 6.32
C LEU A 330 2.40 5.23 7.73
N GLU A 331 1.63 4.86 8.75
CA GLU A 331 2.07 5.05 10.14
C GLU A 331 3.08 3.96 10.52
N GLN A 332 2.70 2.69 10.47
CA GLN A 332 3.51 1.59 11.02
C GLN A 332 3.72 0.42 10.06
N CYS A 333 4.99 0.08 9.82
CA CYS A 333 5.37 -1.19 9.22
C CYS A 333 6.40 -1.96 10.06
N LEU A 334 5.98 -3.10 10.62
CA LEU A 334 6.78 -3.85 11.59
C LEU A 334 7.91 -4.65 10.92
N ASN A 335 7.59 -5.61 10.05
CA ASN A 335 8.56 -6.63 9.63
C ASN A 335 9.27 -6.39 8.29
N ARG A 336 8.55 -6.22 7.19
CA ARG A 336 9.18 -6.05 5.86
C ARG A 336 8.33 -5.21 4.91
N MET A 337 8.89 -4.09 4.50
CA MET A 337 8.39 -3.24 3.42
C MET A 337 9.27 -3.39 2.18
N GLN A 338 8.65 -3.49 1.00
CA GLN A 338 9.30 -3.34 -0.29
C GLN A 338 8.45 -2.43 -1.18
N THR A 339 8.99 -1.26 -1.53
CA THR A 339 8.23 -0.24 -2.29
C THR A 339 8.99 0.18 -3.55
N VAL A 340 8.27 0.26 -4.67
CA VAL A 340 8.76 0.88 -5.91
C VAL A 340 7.84 2.04 -6.25
N GLY A 341 8.35 3.27 -6.16
CA GLY A 341 7.60 4.50 -6.41
C GLY A 341 7.81 5.57 -5.33
N LEU A 342 6.73 6.22 -4.91
CA LEU A 342 6.76 7.39 -4.01
C LEU A 342 6.10 7.06 -2.67
N ILE A 343 6.77 7.40 -1.57
CA ILE A 343 6.22 7.46 -0.21
C ILE A 343 6.24 8.93 0.19
N HIS A 344 5.09 9.52 0.50
CA HIS A 344 5.04 10.92 0.94
C HIS A 344 5.36 11.06 2.43
N THR A 345 4.65 10.35 3.31
CA THR A 345 5.03 10.22 4.72
C THR A 345 5.13 8.76 5.15
N LEU A 346 6.07 8.48 6.05
CA LEU A 346 6.18 7.21 6.77
C LEU A 346 6.68 7.49 8.18
N GLU A 347 5.89 7.17 9.20
CA GLU A 347 6.29 7.44 10.58
C GLU A 347 7.30 6.38 11.06
N GLN A 348 6.90 5.10 11.08
CA GLN A 348 7.69 4.05 11.72
C GLN A 348 7.92 2.82 10.83
N CYS A 349 9.20 2.46 10.65
CA CYS A 349 9.60 1.17 10.12
C CYS A 349 10.59 0.43 11.03
N LEU A 350 10.13 -0.68 11.62
CA LEU A 350 10.88 -1.35 12.68
C LEU A 350 12.02 -2.23 12.14
N ASN A 351 11.74 -3.17 11.22
CA ASN A 351 12.70 -4.22 10.85
C ASN A 351 13.43 -4.01 9.51
N ARG A 352 12.74 -4.01 8.37
CA ARG A 352 13.39 -3.94 7.05
C ARG A 352 12.59 -3.13 6.04
N MET A 353 13.19 -2.04 5.57
CA MET A 353 12.71 -1.23 4.45
C MET A 353 13.61 -1.40 3.22
N GLN A 354 13.00 -1.60 2.06
CA GLN A 354 13.67 -1.55 0.76
C GLN A 354 12.84 -0.69 -0.19
N THR A 355 13.36 0.47 -0.59
CA THR A 355 12.62 1.43 -1.44
C THR A 355 13.42 1.78 -2.68
N VAL A 356 12.76 1.77 -3.84
CA VAL A 356 13.29 2.31 -5.10
C VAL A 356 12.37 3.45 -5.54
N GLY A 357 12.88 4.68 -5.52
CA GLY A 357 12.12 5.89 -5.85
C GLY A 357 12.33 7.02 -4.83
N LEU A 358 11.26 7.64 -4.36
CA LEU A 358 11.30 8.84 -3.53
C LEU A 358 10.63 8.60 -2.17
N ILE A 359 11.27 9.04 -1.10
CA ILE A 359 10.70 9.18 0.24
C ILE A 359 10.72 10.67 0.58
N HIS A 360 9.58 11.30 0.83
CA HIS A 360 9.52 12.73 1.13
C HIS A 360 9.78 13.00 2.62
N THR A 361 9.03 12.37 3.53
CA THR A 361 9.40 12.29 4.95
C THR A 361 9.48 10.86 5.44
N LEU A 362 10.41 10.62 6.37
CA LEU A 362 10.47 9.41 7.18
C LEU A 362 10.93 9.79 8.59
N GLU A 363 10.15 9.49 9.60
CA GLU A 363 10.52 9.85 10.99
C GLU A 363 11.51 8.82 11.54
N GLN A 364 11.10 7.54 11.64
CA GLN A 364 11.88 6.53 12.36
C GLN A 364 12.12 5.24 11.56
N CYS A 365 13.40 4.89 11.40
CA CYS A 365 13.81 3.56 10.93
C CYS A 365 14.77 2.88 11.92
N LEU A 366 14.29 1.82 12.58
CA LEU A 366 15.02 1.21 13.70
C LEU A 366 16.14 0.27 13.23
N ASN A 367 15.85 -0.74 12.39
CA ASN A 367 16.83 -1.77 12.04
C ASN A 367 17.60 -1.58 10.72
N ARG A 368 16.94 -1.69 9.56
CA ARG A 368 17.63 -1.63 8.26
C ARG A 368 16.83 -0.93 7.18
N MET A 369 17.42 0.15 6.67
CA MET A 369 16.98 0.88 5.49
C MET A 369 17.89 0.59 4.30
N GLN A 370 17.29 0.33 3.13
CA GLN A 370 17.98 0.36 1.84
C GLN A 370 17.17 1.19 0.85
N THR A 371 17.76 2.26 0.33
CA THR A 371 17.10 3.17 -0.61
C THR A 371 17.92 3.35 -1.89
N VAL A 372 17.22 3.40 -3.03
CA VAL A 372 17.77 3.81 -4.31
C VAL A 372 16.89 4.94 -4.85
N GLY A 373 17.41 6.17 -4.89
CA GLY A 373 16.69 7.37 -5.30
C GLY A 373 16.86 8.54 -4.32
N LEU A 374 15.76 9.20 -3.96
CA LEU A 374 15.77 10.43 -3.16
C LEU A 374 15.10 10.21 -1.80
N VAL A 375 15.78 10.59 -0.71
CA VAL A 375 15.19 10.83 0.61
C VAL A 375 15.24 12.33 0.86
N HIS A 376 14.09 12.98 1.00
CA HIS A 376 14.07 14.42 1.24
C HIS A 376 14.34 14.72 2.72
N THR A 377 13.47 14.32 3.66
CA THR A 377 13.81 14.34 5.09
C THR A 377 13.86 12.95 5.70
N LEU A 378 14.77 12.78 6.66
CA LEU A 378 14.79 11.66 7.59
C LEU A 378 15.25 12.11 8.98
N GLU A 379 14.44 11.88 10.00
CA GLU A 379 14.79 12.27 11.36
C GLU A 379 15.75 11.25 11.98
N GLN A 380 15.34 9.98 12.11
CA GLN A 380 16.08 8.99 12.90
C GLN A 380 16.34 7.66 12.18
N CYS A 381 17.62 7.27 12.09
CA CYS A 381 18.04 5.92 11.72
C CYS A 381 18.98 5.31 12.76
N LEU A 382 18.48 4.32 13.51
CA LEU A 382 19.23 3.73 14.63
C LEU A 382 20.34 2.77 14.16
N ASN A 383 20.01 1.67 13.46
CA ASN A 383 20.97 0.59 13.24
C ASN A 383 21.73 0.61 11.90
N SER A 384 21.06 0.69 10.76
CA SER A 384 21.77 0.65 9.47
C SER A 384 21.03 1.30 8.30
N MET A 385 21.74 2.19 7.61
CA MET A 385 21.34 2.82 6.36
C MET A 385 22.29 2.47 5.21
N GLN A 386 21.71 2.19 4.05
CA GLN A 386 22.41 2.11 2.77
C GLN A 386 21.63 2.87 1.69
N THR A 387 22.17 3.97 1.19
CA THR A 387 21.50 4.85 0.21
C THR A 387 22.34 4.99 -1.04
N VAL A 388 21.71 4.86 -2.22
CA VAL A 388 22.29 5.23 -3.52
C VAL A 388 21.41 6.33 -4.12
N GLY A 389 21.95 7.56 -4.21
CA GLY A 389 21.21 8.73 -4.69
C GLY A 389 21.41 9.96 -3.79
N LEU A 390 20.32 10.63 -3.43
CA LEU A 390 20.35 11.91 -2.72
C LEU A 390 19.65 11.82 -1.37
N ILE A 391 20.27 12.38 -0.34
CA ILE A 391 19.66 12.68 0.97
C ILE A 391 19.68 14.21 1.12
N HIS A 392 18.52 14.86 1.29
CA HIS A 392 18.50 16.31 1.47
C HIS A 392 18.75 16.70 2.94
N THR A 393 17.96 16.18 3.88
CA THR A 393 18.26 16.30 5.31
C THR A 393 18.25 14.94 6.01
N LEU A 394 19.19 14.76 6.94
CA LEU A 394 19.22 13.65 7.88
C LEU A 394 19.68 14.16 9.25
N GLU A 395 18.80 14.11 10.24
CA GLU A 395 19.11 14.63 11.58
C GLU A 395 20.02 13.65 12.34
N GLN A 396 19.59 12.39 12.53
CA GLN A 396 20.30 11.45 13.40
C GLN A 396 20.56 10.08 12.75
N CYS A 397 21.84 9.70 12.67
CA CYS A 397 22.24 8.32 12.39
C CYS A 397 23.15 7.75 13.50
N LEU A 398 22.65 6.75 14.24
CA LEU A 398 23.34 6.26 15.43
C LEU A 398 24.45 5.25 15.09
N ASN A 399 24.16 4.15 14.40
CA ASN A 399 25.15 3.07 14.21
C ASN A 399 25.94 3.11 12.89
N ARG A 400 25.28 3.09 11.72
CA ARG A 400 26.00 2.96 10.44
C ARG A 400 25.25 3.58 9.26
N MET A 401 25.90 4.54 8.63
CA MET A 401 25.53 5.09 7.33
C MET A 401 26.49 4.64 6.24
N GLN A 402 25.94 4.29 5.08
CA GLN A 402 26.67 4.15 3.82
C GLN A 402 25.90 4.87 2.71
N THR A 403 26.53 5.84 2.07
CA THR A 403 25.94 6.66 1.00
C THR A 403 26.80 6.66 -0.25
N VAL A 404 26.16 6.55 -1.41
CA VAL A 404 26.77 6.79 -2.72
C VAL A 404 25.94 7.85 -3.44
N GLY A 405 26.48 9.06 -3.59
CA GLY A 405 25.79 10.22 -4.16
C GLY A 405 25.94 11.49 -3.32
N LEU A 406 24.84 12.21 -3.11
CA LEU A 406 24.82 13.52 -2.44
C LEU A 406 24.13 13.44 -1.08
N VAL A 407 24.78 13.96 -0.04
CA VAL A 407 24.15 14.31 1.24
C VAL A 407 24.24 15.83 1.36
N HIS A 408 23.09 16.52 1.40
CA HIS A 408 23.09 17.97 1.53
C HIS A 408 23.32 18.38 2.99
N THR A 409 22.45 17.98 3.91
CA THR A 409 22.61 18.26 5.35
C THR A 409 22.58 16.97 6.15
N LEU A 410 23.53 16.83 7.08
CA LEU A 410 23.60 15.75 8.05
C LEU A 410 24.02 16.31 9.41
N GLU A 411 23.14 16.28 10.40
CA GLU A 411 23.42 16.93 11.68
C GLU A 411 24.30 16.01 12.55
N GLN A 412 23.80 14.84 12.95
CA GLN A 412 24.45 13.99 13.95
C GLN A 412 24.73 12.56 13.48
N CYS A 413 25.99 12.16 13.62
CA CYS A 413 26.46 10.80 13.34
C CYS A 413 27.34 10.23 14.46
N LEU A 414 26.80 9.29 15.24
CA LEU A 414 27.49 8.77 16.41
C LEU A 414 28.64 7.80 16.04
N ASN A 415 28.36 6.72 15.29
CA ASN A 415 29.31 5.61 15.14
C ASN A 415 30.11 5.55 13.82
N ARG A 416 29.46 5.43 12.66
CA ARG A 416 30.20 5.26 11.39
C ARG A 416 29.49 5.83 10.17
N VAL A 417 30.17 6.78 9.51
CA VAL A 417 29.79 7.33 8.20
C VAL A 417 30.77 6.83 7.13
N GLN A 418 30.23 6.39 6.00
CA GLN A 418 30.99 6.11 4.79
C GLN A 418 30.29 6.71 3.57
N THR A 419 30.91 7.69 2.92
CA THR A 419 30.33 8.41 1.79
C THR A 419 31.24 8.34 0.57
N VAL A 420 30.65 8.03 -0.59
CA VAL A 420 31.29 8.23 -1.90
C VAL A 420 30.46 9.25 -2.68
N GLY A 421 31.01 10.45 -2.89
CA GLY A 421 30.32 11.58 -3.51
C GLY A 421 30.50 12.87 -2.73
N LEU A 422 29.42 13.63 -2.52
CA LEU A 422 29.48 14.97 -1.93
C LEU A 422 28.69 15.04 -0.61
N ILE A 423 29.29 15.65 0.41
CA ILE A 423 28.63 16.11 1.63
C ILE A 423 28.68 17.64 1.59
N HIS A 424 27.54 18.32 1.55
CA HIS A 424 27.53 19.79 1.55
C HIS A 424 27.72 20.33 2.97
N THR A 425 27.00 19.77 3.94
CA THR A 425 26.97 20.24 5.33
C THR A 425 26.94 19.03 6.27
N LEU A 426 27.89 18.97 7.21
CA LEU A 426 27.91 17.98 8.29
C LEU A 426 28.31 18.65 9.61
N GLU A 427 27.44 18.64 10.60
CA GLU A 427 27.72 19.28 11.89
C GLU A 427 28.60 18.38 12.76
N GLN A 428 28.13 17.20 13.13
CA GLN A 428 28.78 16.36 14.15
C GLN A 428 29.01 14.90 13.71
N CYS A 429 30.27 14.48 13.75
CA CYS A 429 30.65 13.07 13.65
C CYS A 429 31.55 12.62 14.82
N LEU A 430 31.02 11.80 15.73
CA LEU A 430 31.77 11.37 16.90
C LEU A 430 32.88 10.37 16.56
N ASN A 431 32.55 9.19 16.03
CA ASN A 431 33.50 8.07 16.03
C ASN A 431 34.34 7.89 14.77
N ARG A 432 33.74 7.64 13.60
CA ARG A 432 34.49 7.35 12.36
C ARG A 432 33.81 7.89 11.11
N MET A 433 34.53 8.74 10.40
CA MET A 433 34.16 9.23 9.07
C MET A 433 35.16 8.74 8.02
N GLN A 434 34.64 8.22 6.90
CA GLN A 434 35.43 7.90 5.71
C GLN A 434 34.72 8.49 4.48
N THR A 435 35.38 9.41 3.77
CA THR A 435 34.81 10.03 2.56
C THR A 435 35.75 9.90 1.35
N VAL A 436 35.14 9.69 0.19
CA VAL A 436 35.80 9.81 -1.12
C VAL A 436 34.98 10.79 -1.96
N GLY A 437 35.55 11.96 -2.24
CA GLY A 437 34.87 13.05 -2.96
C GLY A 437 35.02 14.40 -2.26
N LEU A 438 33.92 15.12 -2.06
CA LEU A 438 33.93 16.51 -1.58
C LEU A 438 33.17 16.64 -0.25
N ILE A 439 33.77 17.32 0.72
CA ILE A 439 33.11 17.87 1.90
C ILE A 439 33.16 19.39 1.75
N HIS A 440 32.00 20.07 1.71
CA HIS A 440 31.98 21.53 1.59
C HIS A 440 32.15 22.18 2.98
N THR A 441 31.28 21.91 3.95
CA THR A 441 31.52 22.24 5.36
C THR A 441 31.45 21.01 6.27
N LEU A 442 32.30 21.01 7.29
CA LEU A 442 32.25 20.08 8.41
C LEU A 442 32.63 20.80 9.70
N GLU A 443 31.75 20.85 10.68
CA GLU A 443 32.03 21.59 11.92
C GLU A 443 32.91 20.73 12.85
N GLN A 444 32.42 19.56 13.28
CA GLN A 444 33.08 18.78 14.33
C GLN A 444 33.30 17.31 13.96
N CYS A 445 34.57 16.88 14.04
CA CYS A 445 34.93 15.46 14.03
C CYS A 445 35.77 15.06 15.25
N LEU A 446 35.21 14.24 16.13
CA LEU A 446 35.81 13.92 17.43
C LEU A 446 36.98 12.93 17.30
N ASN A 447 36.75 11.74 16.74
CA ASN A 447 37.69 10.62 16.84
C ASN A 447 38.56 10.37 15.60
N ARG A 448 37.97 10.01 14.46
CA ARG A 448 38.73 9.65 13.25
C ARG A 448 38.07 10.13 11.97
N MET A 449 38.81 10.93 11.21
CA MET A 449 38.48 11.35 9.85
C MET A 449 39.48 10.78 8.86
N GLN A 450 38.99 10.20 7.77
CA GLN A 450 39.79 9.83 6.60
C GLN A 450 39.10 10.34 5.34
N THR A 451 39.78 11.21 4.58
CA THR A 451 39.22 11.83 3.37
C THR A 451 40.14 11.63 2.17
N VAL A 452 39.55 11.40 1.00
CA VAL A 452 40.23 11.43 -0.30
C VAL A 452 39.46 12.37 -1.22
N GLY A 453 40.04 13.52 -1.53
CA GLY A 453 39.43 14.55 -2.36
C GLY A 453 39.56 15.96 -1.76
N LEU A 454 38.45 16.71 -1.71
CA LEU A 454 38.43 18.12 -1.28
C LEU A 454 37.66 18.27 0.04
N VAL A 455 38.26 18.96 1.00
CA VAL A 455 37.58 19.54 2.16
C VAL A 455 37.65 21.06 2.01
N HIS A 456 36.52 21.74 1.84
CA HIS A 456 36.51 23.19 1.66
C HIS A 456 36.67 23.90 3.01
N THR A 457 35.74 23.75 3.96
CA THR A 457 35.94 24.19 5.35
C THR A 457 35.88 23.03 6.33
N LEU A 458 36.69 23.13 7.38
CA LEU A 458 36.61 22.27 8.55
C LEU A 458 36.99 23.05 9.81
N GLU A 459 36.08 23.17 10.76
CA GLU A 459 36.34 23.92 11.98
C GLU A 459 37.19 23.10 12.95
N GLN A 460 36.71 21.94 13.41
CA GLN A 460 37.35 21.20 14.51
C GLN A 460 37.58 19.72 14.23
N CYS A 461 38.85 19.30 14.33
CA CYS A 461 39.23 17.89 14.43
C CYS A 461 40.03 17.61 15.71
N LEU A 462 39.44 16.83 16.62
CA LEU A 462 40.01 16.58 17.94
C LEU A 462 41.14 15.53 17.92
N ASN A 463 40.86 14.29 17.51
CA ASN A 463 41.80 13.18 17.73
C ASN A 463 42.67 12.80 16.53
N SER A 464 42.12 12.56 15.34
CA SER A 464 42.95 12.19 14.18
C SER A 464 42.31 12.45 12.83
N MET A 465 43.09 13.07 11.95
CA MET A 465 42.78 13.35 10.56
C MET A 465 43.82 12.73 9.63
N GLN A 466 43.35 12.13 8.54
CA GLN A 466 44.17 11.70 7.40
C GLN A 466 43.50 12.16 6.10
N THR A 467 44.17 13.04 5.35
CA THR A 467 43.63 13.64 4.12
C THR A 467 44.58 13.40 2.94
N VAL A 468 44.03 12.97 1.81
CA VAL A 468 44.73 12.94 0.52
C VAL A 468 43.97 13.84 -0.46
N GLY A 469 44.55 14.98 -0.83
CA GLY A 469 43.93 15.97 -1.71
C GLY A 469 44.10 17.40 -1.20
N LEU A 470 43.02 18.19 -1.20
CA LEU A 470 43.05 19.61 -0.86
C LEU A 470 42.21 19.92 0.38
N ILE A 471 42.75 20.74 1.27
CA ILE A 471 42.05 21.39 2.38
C ILE A 471 42.10 22.89 2.11
N HIS A 472 40.96 23.56 1.96
CA HIS A 472 40.95 25.01 1.72
C HIS A 472 41.09 25.78 3.03
N THR A 473 40.20 25.59 4.00
CA THR A 473 40.38 26.09 5.37
C THR A 473 40.27 24.97 6.40
N LEU A 474 41.12 25.05 7.43
CA LEU A 474 41.04 24.23 8.63
C LEU A 474 41.39 25.08 9.84
N GLU A 475 40.44 25.31 10.74
CA GLU A 475 40.66 26.17 11.91
C GLU A 475 41.48 25.44 12.97
N GLN A 476 40.99 24.31 13.48
CA GLN A 476 41.58 23.64 14.64
C GLN A 476 41.81 22.13 14.44
N CYS A 477 43.06 21.71 14.63
CA CYS A 477 43.43 20.31 14.78
C CYS A 477 44.24 20.07 16.07
N LEU A 478 43.61 19.41 17.06
CA LEU A 478 44.23 19.25 18.37
C LEU A 478 45.33 18.17 18.38
N ASN A 479 45.02 16.91 18.04
CA ASN A 479 45.95 15.79 18.31
C ASN A 479 46.85 15.35 17.15
N ARG A 480 46.31 14.99 15.99
CA ARG A 480 47.13 14.45 14.88
C ARG A 480 46.54 14.73 13.50
N MET A 481 47.30 15.44 12.68
CA MET A 481 47.05 15.66 11.25
C MET A 481 48.09 14.91 10.40
N GLN A 482 47.63 14.26 9.34
CA GLN A 482 48.47 13.76 8.25
C GLN A 482 47.85 14.13 6.91
N THR A 483 48.54 14.93 6.10
CA THR A 483 48.01 15.42 4.81
C THR A 483 48.99 15.16 3.67
N VAL A 484 48.49 14.65 2.55
CA VAL A 484 49.22 14.59 1.28
C VAL A 484 48.47 15.43 0.25
N GLY A 485 49.07 16.53 -0.20
CA GLY A 485 48.48 17.48 -1.13
C GLY A 485 48.61 18.93 -0.68
N LEU A 486 47.53 19.71 -0.78
CA LEU A 486 47.55 21.16 -0.54
C LEU A 486 46.69 21.54 0.67
N ILE A 487 47.24 22.37 1.56
CA ILE A 487 46.51 23.10 2.60
C ILE A 487 46.60 24.58 2.24
N HIS A 488 45.48 25.25 2.00
CA HIS A 488 45.50 26.67 1.69
C HIS A 488 45.61 27.52 2.97
N THR A 489 44.72 27.31 3.93
CA THR A 489 44.71 28.01 5.21
C THR A 489 44.63 27.01 6.36
N LEU A 490 45.50 27.14 7.36
CA LEU A 490 45.42 26.39 8.61
C LEU A 490 45.75 27.30 9.80
N GLU A 491 44.78 27.54 10.67
CA GLU A 491 44.97 28.47 11.80
C GLU A 491 45.74 27.79 12.93
N GLN A 492 45.24 26.69 13.49
CA GLN A 492 45.80 26.09 14.70
C GLN A 492 46.05 24.58 14.60
N CYS A 493 47.30 24.17 14.83
CA CYS A 493 47.65 22.77 15.11
C CYS A 493 48.43 22.62 16.42
N LEU A 494 47.81 21.98 17.41
CA LEU A 494 48.41 21.86 18.75
C LEU A 494 49.50 20.78 18.79
N ASN A 495 49.18 19.50 18.57
CA ASN A 495 50.09 18.41 18.92
C ASN A 495 51.02 17.92 17.80
N ARG A 496 50.50 17.39 16.68
CA ARG A 496 51.33 16.78 15.63
C ARG A 496 50.76 17.01 14.24
N MET A 497 51.55 17.66 13.39
CA MET A 497 51.30 17.79 11.95
C MET A 497 52.38 17.06 11.15
N GLN A 498 51.94 16.33 10.12
CA GLN A 498 52.81 15.79 9.08
C GLN A 498 52.20 16.11 7.71
N THR A 499 52.90 16.86 6.85
CA THR A 499 52.44 17.17 5.50
C THR A 499 53.46 16.79 4.43
N VAL A 500 52.94 16.38 3.27
CA VAL A 500 53.71 16.24 2.03
C VAL A 500 52.97 17.02 0.94
N GLY A 501 53.57 18.10 0.45
CA GLY A 501 52.98 19.00 -0.54
C GLY A 501 53.11 20.48 -0.16
N LEU A 502 52.04 21.26 -0.33
CA LEU A 502 52.07 22.72 -0.16
C LEU A 502 51.18 23.15 1.01
N ILE A 503 51.70 24.04 1.84
CA ILE A 503 50.94 24.83 2.82
C ILE A 503 51.05 26.29 2.38
N HIS A 504 49.93 26.96 2.10
CA HIS A 504 49.97 28.36 1.67
C HIS A 504 50.06 29.30 2.89
N THR A 505 49.15 29.22 3.85
CA THR A 505 49.31 29.88 5.15
C THR A 505 49.15 28.89 6.31
N LEU A 506 49.91 29.14 7.37
CA LEU A 506 49.83 28.41 8.64
C LEU A 506 50.09 29.38 9.79
N GLU A 507 49.10 29.68 10.61
CA GLU A 507 49.25 30.70 11.66
C GLU A 507 50.01 30.12 12.86
N GLN A 508 49.45 29.12 13.54
CA GLN A 508 49.96 28.65 14.82
C GLN A 508 50.21 27.13 14.89
N CYS A 509 51.42 26.78 15.32
CA CYS A 509 51.84 25.41 15.55
C CYS A 509 52.58 25.22 16.88
N LEU A 510 51.92 24.56 17.83
CA LEU A 510 52.41 24.48 19.21
C LEU A 510 53.54 23.45 19.37
N ASN A 511 53.31 22.17 19.06
CA ASN A 511 54.22 21.08 19.48
C ASN A 511 55.16 20.51 18.41
N ARG A 512 54.65 19.94 17.30
CA ARG A 512 55.51 19.33 16.27
C ARG A 512 54.93 19.45 14.87
N VAL A 513 55.70 20.12 14.00
CA VAL A 513 55.47 20.20 12.56
C VAL A 513 56.54 19.40 11.83
N GLN A 514 56.13 18.60 10.85
CA GLN A 514 57.01 17.98 9.87
C GLN A 514 56.44 18.20 8.47
N THR A 515 57.19 18.86 7.58
CA THR A 515 56.74 19.12 6.21
C THR A 515 57.79 18.67 5.19
N VAL A 516 57.29 18.16 4.05
CA VAL A 516 58.10 17.92 2.84
C VAL A 516 57.42 18.63 1.68
N GLY A 517 58.03 19.69 1.17
CA GLY A 517 57.47 20.54 0.12
C GLY A 517 57.60 22.03 0.43
N LEU A 518 56.52 22.79 0.25
CA LEU A 518 56.54 24.27 0.33
C LEU A 518 55.63 24.77 1.46
N ILE A 519 56.14 25.70 2.27
CA ILE A 519 55.37 26.56 3.17
C ILE A 519 55.49 27.99 2.63
N HIS A 520 54.39 28.63 2.25
CA HIS A 520 54.46 30.00 1.72
C HIS A 520 54.50 31.04 2.85
N THR A 521 53.58 31.01 3.81
CA THR A 521 53.71 31.75 5.07
C THR A 521 53.56 30.84 6.28
N LEU A 522 54.29 31.16 7.34
CA LEU A 522 54.12 30.58 8.68
C LEU A 522 54.37 31.64 9.74
N GLU A 523 53.38 31.97 10.56
CA GLU A 523 53.53 33.00 11.58
C GLU A 523 54.28 32.45 12.79
N GLN A 524 53.73 31.45 13.49
CA GLN A 524 54.26 31.00 14.78
C GLN A 524 54.46 29.48 14.88
N CYS A 525 55.70 29.07 15.19
CA CYS A 525 56.01 27.70 15.60
C CYS A 525 56.75 27.66 16.94
N LEU A 526 56.08 27.15 17.99
CA LEU A 526 56.62 27.19 19.34
C LEU A 526 57.69 26.13 19.58
N ASN A 527 57.37 24.83 19.46
CA ASN A 527 58.27 23.77 19.96
C ASN A 527 59.25 23.14 18.95
N ARG A 528 58.76 22.51 17.88
CA ARG A 528 59.63 21.78 16.92
C ARG A 528 59.11 21.84 15.49
N MET A 529 59.92 22.38 14.59
CA MET A 529 59.72 22.35 13.14
C MET A 529 60.81 21.51 12.46
N GLN A 530 60.42 20.66 11.51
CA GLN A 530 61.31 19.95 10.60
C GLN A 530 60.79 20.09 9.17
N THR A 531 61.53 20.78 8.29
CA THR A 531 61.09 21.08 6.92
C THR A 531 62.12 20.62 5.90
N VAL A 532 61.69 19.89 4.86
CA VAL A 532 62.49 19.61 3.67
C VAL A 532 61.83 20.27 2.46
N GLY A 533 62.47 21.30 1.89
CA GLY A 533 61.94 22.08 0.78
C GLY A 533 62.06 23.59 1.00
N LEU A 534 61.00 24.35 0.70
CA LEU A 534 61.03 25.81 0.70
C LEU A 534 60.11 26.41 1.77
N ILE A 535 60.61 27.40 2.50
CA ILE A 535 59.83 28.30 3.36
C ILE A 535 59.96 29.69 2.75
N HIS A 536 58.86 30.33 2.34
CA HIS A 536 58.93 31.66 1.73
C HIS A 536 58.96 32.77 2.79
N THR A 537 58.01 32.80 3.72
CA THR A 537 58.10 33.63 4.94
C THR A 537 57.93 32.79 6.20
N LEU A 538 58.65 33.15 7.26
CA LEU A 538 58.47 32.61 8.60
C LEU A 538 58.72 33.72 9.63
N GLU A 539 57.70 34.10 10.39
CA GLU A 539 57.84 35.21 11.35
C GLU A 539 58.56 34.73 12.62
N GLN A 540 58.02 33.74 13.34
CA GLN A 540 58.53 33.35 14.65
C GLN A 540 58.72 31.83 14.83
N CYS A 541 59.93 31.45 15.23
CA CYS A 541 60.21 30.10 15.74
C CYS A 541 60.92 30.13 17.10
N LEU A 542 60.24 29.66 18.14
CA LEU A 542 60.73 29.79 19.52
C LEU A 542 61.80 28.74 19.86
N ASN A 543 61.50 27.44 19.82
CA ASN A 543 62.36 26.42 20.44
C ASN A 543 63.35 25.71 19.50
N ARG A 544 62.88 25.04 18.44
CA ARG A 544 63.76 24.26 17.54
C ARG A 544 63.26 24.25 16.10
N MET A 545 64.09 24.73 15.19
CA MET A 545 63.93 24.61 13.75
C MET A 545 65.02 23.74 13.15
N GLN A 546 64.64 22.81 12.27
CA GLN A 546 65.55 22.09 11.39
C GLN A 546 65.06 22.18 9.94
N THR A 547 65.84 22.75 9.03
CA THR A 547 65.46 22.87 7.61
C THR A 547 66.51 22.28 6.67
N THR A 548 66.06 21.79 5.53
CA THR A 548 66.92 21.41 4.40
C THR A 548 66.28 21.92 3.12
N GLY A 549 66.90 22.92 2.49
CA GLY A 549 66.37 23.63 1.32
C GLY A 549 66.51 25.15 1.45
N LEU A 550 65.46 25.91 1.13
CA LEU A 550 65.52 27.38 1.04
C LEU A 550 64.57 28.03 2.05
N ILE A 551 65.06 29.06 2.75
CA ILE A 551 64.26 30.01 3.52
C ILE A 551 64.41 31.38 2.84
N HIS A 552 63.31 31.98 2.38
CA HIS A 552 63.40 33.29 1.70
C HIS A 552 63.41 34.45 2.70
N THR A 553 62.46 34.53 3.63
CA THR A 553 62.55 35.42 4.80
C THR A 553 62.32 34.66 6.11
N LEU A 554 63.04 35.08 7.15
CA LEU A 554 62.84 34.63 8.53
C LEU A 554 63.07 35.80 9.49
N GLU A 555 62.02 36.23 10.20
CA GLU A 555 62.14 37.39 11.09
C GLU A 555 62.82 37.00 12.40
N GLN A 556 62.27 36.03 13.16
CA GLN A 556 62.75 35.72 14.51
C GLN A 556 62.94 34.22 14.77
N CYS A 557 64.14 33.85 15.21
CA CYS A 557 64.39 32.54 15.80
C CYS A 557 65.08 32.63 17.18
N LEU A 558 64.38 32.18 18.22
CA LEU A 558 64.83 32.41 19.60
C LEU A 558 65.90 31.40 20.04
N ASN A 559 65.60 30.09 20.08
CA ASN A 559 66.45 29.12 20.78
C ASN A 559 67.46 28.33 19.91
N ARG A 560 67.00 27.58 18.90
CA ARG A 560 67.88 26.71 18.10
C ARG A 560 67.42 26.61 16.65
N MET A 561 68.30 26.99 15.73
CA MET A 561 68.14 26.81 14.30
C MET A 561 69.25 25.91 13.75
N GLN A 562 68.88 24.94 12.92
CA GLN A 562 69.81 24.16 12.09
C GLN A 562 69.33 24.18 10.65
N THR A 563 70.14 24.65 9.71
CA THR A 563 69.75 24.76 8.29
C THR A 563 70.82 24.15 7.39
N VAL A 564 70.38 23.54 6.29
CA VAL A 564 71.24 23.08 5.19
C VAL A 564 70.65 23.60 3.89
N GLY A 565 71.32 24.56 3.25
CA GLY A 565 70.86 25.22 2.02
C GLY A 565 71.00 26.75 2.07
N LEU A 566 69.97 27.49 1.64
CA LEU A 566 70.04 28.94 1.47
C LEU A 566 69.04 29.67 2.38
N ILE A 567 69.51 30.74 3.03
CA ILE A 567 68.67 31.72 3.74
C ILE A 567 68.84 33.05 3.01
N HIS A 568 67.76 33.64 2.46
CA HIS A 568 67.88 34.90 1.72
C HIS A 568 67.84 36.12 2.66
N THR A 569 66.88 36.23 3.57
CA THR A 569 66.93 37.20 4.67
C THR A 569 66.72 36.55 6.03
N LEU A 570 67.42 37.05 7.05
CA LEU A 570 67.26 36.67 8.45
C LEU A 570 67.44 37.89 9.36
N GLU A 571 66.37 38.35 9.99
CA GLU A 571 66.42 39.56 10.81
C GLU A 571 67.05 39.27 12.18
N GLN A 572 66.51 38.33 12.96
CA GLN A 572 66.94 38.10 14.34
C GLN A 572 67.15 36.62 14.70
N CYS A 573 68.34 36.30 15.23
CA CYS A 573 68.60 35.03 15.89
C CYS A 573 69.25 35.19 17.27
N LEU A 574 68.51 34.81 18.32
CA LEU A 574 68.92 35.08 19.71
C LEU A 574 69.97 34.10 20.24
N ASN A 575 69.73 32.78 20.24
CA ASN A 575 70.57 31.83 20.99
C ASN A 575 71.57 31.00 20.16
N ARG A 576 71.10 30.05 19.33
CA ARG A 576 72.00 29.14 18.58
C ARG A 576 71.58 28.95 17.13
N MET A 577 72.49 29.24 16.22
CA MET A 577 72.36 28.96 14.78
C MET A 577 73.49 28.04 14.30
N GLN A 578 73.13 27.03 13.49
CA GLN A 578 74.07 26.22 12.72
C GLN A 578 73.61 26.15 11.26
N THR A 579 74.40 26.67 10.34
CA THR A 579 74.03 26.76 8.91
C THR A 579 75.10 26.11 8.04
N VAL A 580 74.70 25.27 7.09
CA VAL A 580 75.58 24.75 6.03
C VAL A 580 75.04 25.23 4.69
N GLY A 581 75.73 26.19 4.08
CA GLY A 581 75.29 26.84 2.83
C GLY A 581 75.41 28.38 2.88
N LEU A 582 74.48 29.09 2.26
CA LEU A 582 74.59 30.54 2.02
C LEU A 582 73.53 31.34 2.78
N ILE A 583 73.95 32.43 3.42
CA ILE A 583 73.07 33.45 4.01
C ILE A 583 73.27 34.74 3.21
N HIS A 584 72.22 35.28 2.58
CA HIS A 584 72.37 36.49 1.77
C HIS A 584 72.33 37.75 2.66
N THR A 585 71.28 37.98 3.45
CA THR A 585 71.28 39.03 4.49
C THR A 585 71.06 38.46 5.89
N LEU A 586 71.73 39.06 6.88
CA LEU A 586 71.60 38.76 8.30
C LEU A 586 71.72 40.05 9.11
N GLU A 587 70.65 40.46 9.79
CA GLU A 587 70.65 41.74 10.52
C GLU A 587 71.23 41.59 11.93
N GLN A 588 70.70 40.67 12.76
CA GLN A 588 71.07 40.54 14.17
C GLN A 588 71.30 39.09 14.62
N CYS A 589 72.45 38.83 15.27
CA CYS A 589 72.68 37.61 16.04
C CYS A 589 73.32 37.90 17.41
N LEU A 590 72.78 37.33 18.49
CA LEU A 590 73.05 37.76 19.87
C LEU A 590 73.87 36.81 20.75
N ASN A 591 74.05 35.53 20.39
CA ASN A 591 74.80 34.57 21.24
C ASN A 591 75.78 33.67 20.48
N SER A 592 75.30 32.74 19.64
CA SER A 592 76.19 31.76 18.99
C SER A 592 75.77 31.35 17.58
N MET A 593 76.72 31.45 16.65
CA MET A 593 76.56 31.07 15.24
C MET A 593 77.72 30.18 14.76
N GLN A 594 77.40 29.14 14.01
CA GLN A 594 78.37 28.30 13.31
C GLN A 594 77.92 28.13 11.87
N THR A 595 78.70 28.67 10.92
CA THR A 595 78.33 28.66 9.50
C THR A 595 79.44 28.03 8.65
N VAL A 596 79.07 27.03 7.87
CA VAL A 596 79.91 26.36 6.87
C VAL A 596 79.46 26.85 5.49
N GLY A 597 80.07 27.91 4.99
CA GLY A 597 79.67 28.59 3.75
C GLY A 597 79.83 30.11 3.80
N LEU A 598 79.01 30.84 3.04
CA LEU A 598 79.13 32.29 2.82
C LEU A 598 78.01 33.07 3.52
N ILE A 599 78.35 34.23 4.09
CA ILE A 599 77.39 35.27 4.48
C ILE A 599 77.71 36.51 3.63
N HIS A 600 76.72 37.03 2.89
CA HIS A 600 76.95 38.14 1.94
C HIS A 600 76.83 39.52 2.59
N THR A 601 75.76 39.80 3.37
CA THR A 601 75.66 40.98 4.24
C THR A 601 75.39 40.59 5.69
N LEU A 602 76.03 41.30 6.61
CA LEU A 602 75.88 41.14 8.05
C LEU A 602 75.91 42.53 8.72
N GLU A 603 74.87 42.91 9.45
CA GLU A 603 74.79 44.23 10.07
C GLU A 603 75.28 44.26 11.52
N GLN A 604 74.72 43.42 12.40
CA GLN A 604 75.00 43.42 13.83
C GLN A 604 75.18 42.00 14.41
N CYS A 605 76.27 41.82 15.16
CA CYS A 605 76.57 40.58 15.87
C CYS A 605 77.13 40.88 17.25
N LEU A 606 76.56 40.26 18.28
CA LEU A 606 77.01 40.31 19.66
C LEU A 606 77.30 38.87 20.13
N ASN A 607 78.39 38.66 20.89
CA ASN A 607 78.97 37.36 21.27
C ASN A 607 79.82 36.61 20.20
N ARG A 608 79.55 35.33 19.85
CA ARG A 608 80.56 34.43 19.24
C ARG A 608 80.15 33.64 17.99
N ILE A 609 81.11 33.47 17.07
CA ILE A 609 80.92 33.00 15.69
C ILE A 609 82.06 32.08 15.25
N LEU A 610 81.79 31.04 14.45
CA LEU A 610 82.78 30.33 13.62
C LEU A 610 82.33 30.28 12.14
N LEU A 611 83.20 30.75 11.25
CA LEU A 611 83.07 30.63 9.79
C LEU A 611 84.11 29.65 9.26
N THR A 612 83.68 28.67 8.45
CA THR A 612 84.59 27.75 7.74
C THR A 612 84.32 27.84 6.23
N PRO A 613 85.16 28.57 5.46
CA PRO A 613 84.91 28.79 4.05
C PRO A 613 85.30 27.56 3.21
N PHE A 614 84.44 27.22 2.25
CA PHE A 614 84.91 26.54 1.04
C PHE A 614 85.76 27.53 0.22
N GLN A 615 86.86 27.06 -0.37
CA GLN A 615 87.91 27.94 -0.88
C GLN A 615 87.47 28.81 -2.08
N SER A 616 87.40 30.13 -1.90
CA SER A 616 88.13 31.19 -2.66
C SER A 616 87.35 32.50 -2.97
N ILE A 617 87.95 33.65 -2.58
CA ILE A 617 87.81 35.03 -3.16
C ILE A 617 86.44 35.74 -2.97
N LEU A 618 86.28 37.00 -2.50
CA LEU A 618 87.18 38.09 -2.04
C LEU A 618 86.48 38.90 -0.91
N CYS A 619 87.24 39.56 -0.02
CA CYS A 619 86.69 40.48 1.00
C CYS A 619 86.45 41.91 0.47
N VAL A 620 85.35 42.55 0.88
CA VAL A 620 85.27 44.01 1.07
C VAL A 620 84.45 44.32 2.33
N PHE A 621 85.08 44.96 3.32
CA PHE A 621 84.42 45.65 4.44
C PHE A 621 84.70 47.15 4.28
N TYR A 622 83.74 48.02 4.61
CA TYR A 622 84.02 49.45 4.78
C TYR A 622 83.61 49.91 6.19
N ARG A 623 84.57 50.50 6.90
CA ARG A 623 84.37 51.13 8.21
C ARG A 623 85.03 52.50 8.18
N SER A 624 84.24 53.57 8.27
CA SER A 624 84.77 54.94 8.38
C SER A 624 83.85 55.81 9.24
N SER A 625 84.30 56.04 10.48
CA SER A 625 84.19 57.27 11.27
C SER A 625 82.89 58.09 11.35
N ASN A 626 82.43 58.25 12.61
CA ASN A 626 81.72 59.40 13.20
C ASN A 626 80.89 60.34 12.30
N ASN A 627 79.58 60.35 12.52
CA ASN A 627 78.97 61.38 13.37
C ASN A 627 77.67 60.86 14.00
#